data_AF-A0A7C4VM96-F1
#
_entry.id   AF-A0A7C4VM96-F1
#
_cell.length_a   1.000
_cell.length_b   1.000
_cell.length_c   1.000
_cell.angle_alpha   90.00
_cell.angle_beta   90.00
_cell.angle_gamma   90.00
#
_symmetry.space_group_name_H-M   'P 1'
#
loop_
_entity.id
_entity.type
_entity.pdbx_description
1 polymer ?
#
loop_
_entity_poly.entity_id
_entity_poly.type
_entity_poly.pdbx_seq_one_letter_code
_entity_poly.pdbx_strand_id
1 'polypeptide(L)' 'MVVGGGIAGIQSALDLAELGYYVYLVEKKASIGGVMAQLDKTFPTNDCSI' A
#
# COMPACT_ATOMS: atom_id res chain seq x y z
N MET A 1 -8.94 -6.83 9.04
CA MET A 1 -8.21 -5.62 9.46
C MET A 1 -6.76 -5.80 9.06
N VAL A 2 -6.17 -4.81 8.39
CA VAL A 2 -4.80 -4.79 7.89
C VAL A 2 -4.06 -3.65 8.59
N VAL A 3 -2.89 -3.93 9.14
CA VAL A 3 -2.05 -2.95 9.85
C VAL A 3 -0.77 -2.73 9.05
N GLY A 4 -0.56 -1.49 8.61
CA GLY A 4 0.51 -1.07 7.71
C GLY A 4 0.00 -0.77 6.30
N GLY A 5 0.03 0.50 5.89
CA GLY A 5 -0.34 1.02 4.58
C GLY A 5 0.82 1.10 3.60
N GLY A 6 1.78 0.17 3.65
CA GLY A 6 2.77 -0.01 2.57
C GLY A 6 2.18 -0.75 1.37
N ILE A 7 2.95 -0.91 0.28
CA ILE A 7 2.49 -1.59 -0.95
C ILE A 7 1.87 -2.97 -0.69
N ALA A 8 2.46 -3.76 0.21
CA ALA A 8 1.95 -5.08 0.58
C ALA A 8 0.62 -5.02 1.34
N GLY A 9 0.46 -4.04 2.24
CA GLY A 9 -0.76 -3.88 3.02
C GLY A 9 -1.91 -3.28 2.22
N ILE A 10 -1.59 -2.37 1.29
CA ILE A 10 -2.56 -1.84 0.32
C ILE A 10 -3.06 -2.99 -0.57
N GLN A 11 -2.17 -3.79 -1.15
CA GLN A 11 -2.57 -4.92 -1.99
C GLN A 11 -3.41 -5.93 -1.22
N SER A 12 -2.98 -6.31 -0.01
CA SER A 12 -3.72 -7.26 0.83
C SER A 12 -5.10 -6.75 1.22
N ALA A 13 -5.23 -5.43 1.47
CA ALA A 13 -6.53 -4.83 1.75
C ALA A 13 -7.43 -4.78 0.50
N LEU A 14 -6.84 -4.54 -0.68
CA LEU A 14 -7.54 -4.55 -1.97
C LEU A 14 -8.09 -5.95 -2.28
N ASP A 15 -7.26 -6.99 -2.18
CA ASP A 15 -7.64 -8.38 -2.46
C ASP A 15 -8.80 -8.83 -1.55
N LEU A 16 -8.72 -8.49 -0.26
CA LEU A 16 -9.79 -8.79 0.70
C LEU A 16 -11.07 -7.99 0.44
N ALA A 17 -10.95 -6.75 -0.03
CA ALA A 17 -12.11 -5.93 -0.41
C ALA A 17 -12.78 -6.43 -1.70
N GLU A 18 -12.00 -6.89 -2.69
CA GLU A 18 -12.52 -7.50 -3.93
C GLU A 18 -13.27 -8.81 -3.65
N LEU A 19 -12.86 -9.55 -2.63
CA LEU A 19 -13.58 -10.72 -2.13
C LEU A 19 -14.87 -10.38 -1.37
N GLY A 20 -15.21 -9.09 -1.22
CA GLY A 20 -16.43 -8.61 -0.57
C GLY A 20 -16.34 -8.52 0.96
N TYR A 21 -15.15 -8.64 1.54
CA TYR A 21 -14.96 -8.47 2.98
C TYR A 21 -14.81 -6.99 3.34
N TYR A 22 -15.36 -6.61 4.50
CA TYR A 22 -15.13 -5.27 5.06
C TYR A 22 -13.77 -5.23 5.75
N VAL A 23 -12.84 -4.42 5.22
CA VAL A 23 -11.45 -4.36 5.68
C VAL A 23 -11.12 -2.96 6.18
N TYR A 24 -10.61 -2.90 7.42
CA TYR A 24 -9.99 -1.69 7.96
C TYR A 24 -8.50 -1.70 7.65
N LEU A 25 -8.00 -0.65 6.98
CA LEU A 25 -6.57 -0.42 6.77
C LEU A 25 -6.08 0.65 7.77
N VAL A 26 -5.12 0.31 8.61
CA VAL A 26 -4.58 1.21 9.64
C VAL A 26 -3.09 1.43 9.38
N GLU A 27 -2.69 2.67 9.12
CA GLU A 27 -1.29 3.09 8.96
C GLU A 27 -0.89 4.00 10.13
N LYS A 28 0.36 3.87 10.59
CA LYS A 28 0.91 4.65 11.71
C LYS A 28 1.27 6.07 11.27
N LYS A 29 1.73 6.24 10.02
CA LYS A 29 2.07 7.54 9.44
C LYS A 29 0.85 8.24 8.87
N ALA A 30 0.94 9.56 8.69
CA ALA A 30 -0.11 10.38 8.07
C ALA A 30 -0.34 10.08 6.58
N SER A 31 0.53 9.29 5.94
CA SER A 31 0.48 8.97 4.52
C SER A 31 0.65 7.47 4.30
N ILE A 32 -0.13 6.93 3.36
CA ILE A 32 -0.01 5.56 2.84
C ILE A 32 1.07 5.52 1.75
N GLY A 33 1.61 4.32 1.48
CA GLY A 33 2.66 4.06 0.50
C GLY A 33 3.95 3.48 1.09
N GLY A 34 4.15 3.54 2.41
CA GLY A 34 5.27 2.90 3.09
C GLY A 34 6.64 3.36 2.56
N VAL A 35 7.56 2.42 2.34
CA VAL A 35 8.89 2.69 1.75
C VAL A 35 8.79 3.03 0.26
N MET A 36 7.75 2.57 -0.43
CA MET A 36 7.55 2.82 -1.86
C MET A 36 7.31 4.31 -2.16
N ALA A 37 6.57 5.01 -1.30
CA ALA A 37 6.38 6.46 -1.42
C ALA A 37 7.64 7.30 -1.10
N GLN A 38 8.72 6.66 -0.62
CA GLN A 38 10.01 7.31 -0.38
C GLN A 38 11.03 7.01 -1.48
N LEU A 39 10.71 6.10 -2.39
CA LEU A 39 11.54 5.77 -3.53
C LEU A 39 11.19 6.74 -4.66
N ASP A 40 12.19 7.32 -5.30
CA ASP A 40 11.95 8.27 -6.41
C ASP A 40 11.59 7.49 -7.69
N LYS A 41 12.21 6.33 -7.88
CA LYS A 41 12.04 5.45 -9.04
C LYS A 41 12.05 3.98 -8.64
N THR A 42 11.12 3.20 -9.16
CA THR A 42 11.15 1.73 -9.03
C THR A 42 11.86 1.10 -10.23
N PHE A 43 12.99 0.44 -9.99
CA PHE A 43 13.60 -0.44 -10.99
C PHE A 43 12.69 -1.64 -11.27
N PRO A 44 12.63 -2.19 -12.51
CA PRO A 44 13.45 -1.88 -13.69
C PRO A 44 12.82 -0.86 -14.66
N THR A 45 11.55 -0.47 -14.47
CA THR A 45 10.83 0.41 -15.42
C THR A 45 11.10 1.89 -15.22
N ASN A 46 11.71 2.28 -14.08
CA ASN A 46 12.06 3.67 -13.76
C ASN A 46 10.83 4.59 -13.69
N ASP A 47 9.65 4.02 -13.40
CA ASP A 47 8.42 4.75 -13.19
C ASP A 47 8.50 5.60 -11.92
N CYS A 48 7.89 6.79 -11.95
CA CYS A 48 7.74 7.65 -10.78
C CYS A 48 6.94 6.90 -9.71
N SER A 49 7.48 6.84 -8.50
CA SER A 49 6.84 6.14 -7.38
C SER A 49 5.92 7.09 -6.62
N ILE A 50 4.88 7.58 -7.33
CA ILE A 50 3.69 8.37 -6.94
C ILE A 50 3.41 9.53 -7.89
#